data_AF-A0A939V358-F1
#
_entry.id   AF-A0A939V358-F1
#
_cell.length_a   1.000
_cell.length_b   1.000
_cell.length_c   1.000
_cell.angle_alpha   90.00
_cell.angle_beta   90.00
_cell.angle_gamma   90.00
#
_symmetry.space_group_name_H-M   'P 1'
#
loop_
_entity.id
_entity.type
_entity.pdbx_description
1 polymer ?
#
loop_
_entity_poly.entity_id
_entity_poly.type
_entity_poly.pdbx_seq_one_letter_code
_entity_poly.pdbx_strand_id
1 'polypeptide(L)'
;MNKRISLSLAGTVIPLTLGAVIYLTSGSRTYINDFITRFGLILPRLDYPLLIRCYACDFLWAFALLSGLTLIYRDKDSSTLIKVITASFIIALVMEGLQAIPSFPGTFDLWDITAELLAILIAAAITILFARRFNNEKETDS
;
A
#
# COMPACT_ATOMS: atom_id res chain seq x y z
N MET A 1 -16.71 5.71 16.11
CA MET A 1 -16.28 5.14 14.81
C MET A 1 -16.10 3.64 14.96
N ASN A 2 -16.58 2.82 14.02
CA ASN A 2 -16.45 1.36 14.11
C ASN A 2 -14.95 1.00 14.08
N LYS A 3 -14.44 0.28 15.09
CA LYS A 3 -12.99 0.04 15.26
C LYS A 3 -12.35 -0.61 14.01
N ARG A 4 -13.11 -1.43 13.26
CA ARG A 4 -12.69 -1.99 11.96
C ARG A 4 -12.44 -0.94 10.88
N ILE A 5 -13.34 0.05 10.77
CA ILE A 5 -13.20 1.16 9.82
C ILE A 5 -11.97 1.99 10.18
N SER A 6 -11.78 2.26 11.46
CA SER A 6 -10.60 2.99 11.94
C SER A 6 -9.29 2.29 11.57
N LEU A 7 -9.26 0.95 11.67
CA LEU A 7 -8.07 0.17 11.32
C LEU A 7 -7.81 0.19 9.82
N SER A 8 -8.80 -0.10 8.97
CA SER A 8 -8.63 -0.08 7.52
C SER A 8 -8.24 1.31 7.02
N LEU A 9 -8.84 2.37 7.60
CA LEU A 9 -8.52 3.75 7.25
C LEU A 9 -7.09 4.12 7.68
N ALA A 10 -6.67 3.75 8.88
CA ALA A 10 -5.28 3.92 9.32
C ALA A 10 -4.30 3.13 8.44
N GLY A 11 -4.63 1.88 8.10
CA GLY A 11 -3.87 1.02 7.20
C GLY A 11 -3.83 1.50 5.75
N THR A 12 -4.67 2.46 5.38
CA THR A 12 -4.64 3.10 4.06
C THR A 12 -3.85 4.42 4.12
N VAL A 13 -4.20 5.30 5.05
CA VAL A 13 -3.65 6.66 5.12
C VAL A 13 -2.20 6.68 5.59
N ILE A 14 -1.85 5.87 6.58
CA ILE A 14 -0.48 5.85 7.12
C ILE A 14 0.52 5.36 6.06
N PRO A 15 0.30 4.22 5.38
CA PRO A 15 1.27 3.74 4.40
C PRO A 15 1.31 4.61 3.14
N LEU A 16 0.19 5.20 2.70
CA LEU A 16 0.19 6.17 1.60
C LEU A 16 1.04 7.40 1.92
N THR A 17 0.83 7.99 3.10
CA THR A 17 1.57 9.20 3.50
C THR A 17 3.05 8.89 3.73
N LEU A 18 3.37 7.77 4.38
CA LEU A 18 4.75 7.35 4.60
C LEU A 18 5.47 7.05 3.27
N GLY A 19 4.84 6.31 2.37
CA GLY A 19 5.38 6.01 1.04
C GLY A 19 5.60 7.29 0.23
N ALA A 20 4.66 8.25 0.28
CA ALA A 20 4.82 9.54 -0.36
C ALA A 20 6.00 10.34 0.20
N VAL A 21 6.19 10.36 1.53
CA VAL A 21 7.35 11.03 2.16
C VAL A 21 8.66 10.39 1.71
N ILE A 22 8.76 9.06 1.73
CA ILE A 22 9.96 8.34 1.26
C ILE A 22 10.21 8.67 -0.21
N TYR A 23 9.20 8.57 -1.07
CA TYR A 23 9.31 8.85 -2.51
C TYR A 23 9.80 10.27 -2.80
N LEU A 24 9.29 11.27 -2.05
CA LEU A 24 9.65 12.67 -2.21
C LEU A 24 11.06 13.01 -1.71
N THR A 25 11.55 12.29 -0.70
CA THR A 25 12.83 12.57 -0.03
C THR A 25 13.96 11.64 -0.50
N SER A 26 13.67 10.58 -1.25
CA SER A 26 14.64 9.55 -1.74
C SER A 26 15.75 10.06 -2.68
N GLY A 27 15.81 11.37 -2.94
CA GLY A 27 16.89 12.01 -3.70
C GLY A 27 16.89 11.71 -5.20
N SER A 28 16.06 10.79 -5.68
CA SER A 28 15.87 10.49 -7.10
C SER A 28 15.21 11.68 -7.81
N ARG A 29 15.62 11.97 -9.05
CA ARG A 29 14.89 12.89 -9.95
C ARG A 29 13.58 12.23 -10.37
N THR A 30 12.58 12.26 -9.50
CA THR A 30 11.23 11.81 -9.81
C THR A 30 10.47 12.93 -10.50
N TYR A 31 9.52 12.59 -11.37
CA TYR A 31 8.66 13.57 -12.03
C TYR A 31 7.93 14.48 -11.02
N ILE A 32 7.57 13.94 -9.85
CA ILE A 32 6.92 14.70 -8.78
C ILE A 32 7.90 15.68 -8.14
N ASN A 33 9.15 15.28 -7.90
CA ASN A 33 10.19 16.18 -7.40
C ASN A 33 10.46 17.32 -8.39
N ASP A 34 10.55 17.00 -9.69
CA ASP A 34 10.70 18.00 -10.76
C ASP A 34 9.47 18.93 -10.86
N PHE A 35 8.27 18.42 -10.60
CA PHE A 35 7.06 19.24 -10.54
C PHE A 35 7.07 20.17 -9.33
N ILE A 36 7.38 19.66 -8.14
CA ILE A 36 7.40 20.44 -6.88
C ILE A 36 8.49 21.52 -6.91
N THR A 37 9.66 21.20 -7.45
CA THR A 37 10.76 22.16 -7.60
C THR A 37 10.42 23.29 -8.59
N ARG A 38 9.55 23.06 -9.59
CA ARG A 38 9.02 24.15 -10.44
C ARG A 38 8.18 25.17 -9.66
N PHE A 39 7.59 24.78 -8.53
CA PHE A 39 6.90 25.70 -7.61
C PHE A 39 7.83 26.35 -6.58
N GLY A 40 9.15 26.14 -6.67
CA GLY A 40 10.13 26.75 -5.78
C GLY A 40 10.30 26.05 -4.43
N LEU A 41 9.70 24.88 -4.25
CA LEU A 41 9.85 24.08 -3.03
C LEU A 41 11.06 23.16 -3.15
N ILE A 42 12.07 23.36 -2.31
CA ILE A 42 13.25 22.51 -2.21
C ILE A 42 13.01 21.50 -1.09
N LEU A 43 12.87 20.23 -1.46
CA LEU A 43 12.70 19.15 -0.48
C LEU A 43 14.06 18.65 0.04
N PRO A 44 14.15 18.31 1.33
CA PRO A 44 15.35 17.68 1.88
C PRO A 44 15.56 16.31 1.24
N ARG A 45 16.81 16.00 0.90
CA ARG A 45 17.21 14.69 0.41
C ARG A 45 17.68 13.84 1.58
N LEU A 46 17.13 12.64 1.68
CA LEU A 46 17.48 11.66 2.70
C LEU A 46 18.07 10.44 2.01
N ASP A 47 19.25 10.03 2.45
CA ASP A 47 19.87 8.79 1.99
C ASP A 47 19.28 7.62 2.76
N TYR A 48 18.33 6.94 2.12
CA TYR A 48 17.74 5.72 2.64
C TYR A 48 18.62 4.49 2.33
N PRO A 49 18.61 3.47 3.21
CA PRO A 49 19.13 2.15 2.88
C PRO A 49 18.54 1.62 1.57
N LEU A 50 19.33 0.85 0.82
CA LEU A 50 18.97 0.35 -0.51
C LEU A 50 17.59 -0.32 -0.54
N LEU A 51 17.28 -1.17 0.45
CA LEU A 51 15.99 -1.85 0.55
C LEU A 51 14.81 -0.88 0.65
N ILE A 52 14.95 0.20 1.42
CA ILE A 52 13.89 1.19 1.60
C ILE A 52 13.75 2.01 0.31
N ARG A 53 14.87 2.39 -0.30
CA ARG A 53 14.87 3.18 -1.53
C ARG A 53 14.24 2.46 -2.71
N CYS A 54 14.41 1.14 -2.80
CA CYS A 54 13.89 0.34 -3.90
C CYS A 54 12.47 -0.17 -3.63
N TYR A 55 12.20 -0.77 -2.46
CA TYR A 55 10.99 -1.59 -2.28
C TYR A 55 9.95 -1.01 -1.33
N ALA A 56 10.29 0.04 -0.55
CA ALA A 56 9.37 0.50 0.50
C ALA A 56 8.11 1.16 -0.06
N CYS A 57 8.23 1.91 -1.16
CA CYS A 57 7.08 2.60 -1.76
C CYS A 57 6.06 1.58 -2.26
N ASP A 58 6.48 0.59 -3.06
CA ASP A 58 5.59 -0.41 -3.65
C ASP A 58 4.96 -1.29 -2.56
N PHE A 59 5.75 -1.68 -1.56
CA PHE A 59 5.22 -2.38 -0.39
C PHE A 59 4.15 -1.56 0.35
N LEU A 60 4.43 -0.28 0.67
CA LEU A 60 3.52 0.56 1.43
C LEU A 60 2.23 0.88 0.64
N TRP A 61 2.35 1.10 -0.67
CA TRP A 61 1.21 1.40 -1.53
C TRP A 61 0.36 0.18 -1.82
N ALA A 62 0.95 -1.01 -2.03
CA ALA A 62 0.21 -2.27 -2.14
C ALA A 62 -0.51 -2.62 -0.83
N PHE A 63 0.12 -2.39 0.32
CA PHE A 63 -0.51 -2.54 1.63
C PHE A 63 -1.72 -1.60 1.77
N ALA A 64 -1.56 -0.33 1.39
CA ALA A 64 -2.64 0.66 1.44
C ALA A 64 -3.79 0.31 0.49
N LEU A 65 -3.49 -0.21 -0.70
CA LEU A 65 -4.48 -0.60 -1.69
C LEU A 65 -5.44 -1.65 -1.14
N LEU A 66 -4.91 -2.75 -0.57
CA LEU A 66 -5.76 -3.78 0.03
C LEU A 66 -6.56 -3.18 1.21
N SER A 67 -5.90 -2.43 2.08
CA SER A 67 -6.55 -1.81 3.24
C SER A 67 -7.69 -0.87 2.82
N GLY A 68 -7.53 -0.11 1.73
CA GLY A 68 -8.54 0.76 1.18
C GLY A 68 -9.69 0.00 0.54
N LEU A 69 -9.40 -1.05 -0.24
CA LEU A 69 -10.42 -1.89 -0.86
C LEU A 69 -11.26 -2.64 0.18
N THR A 70 -10.67 -3.08 1.30
CA THR A 70 -11.44 -3.68 2.40
C THR A 70 -12.40 -2.68 3.09
N LEU A 71 -12.12 -1.38 3.01
CA LEU A 71 -13.03 -0.35 3.52
C LEU A 71 -14.27 -0.20 2.62
N ILE A 72 -14.09 -0.33 1.30
CA ILE A 72 -15.18 -0.28 0.31
C ILE A 72 -16.00 -1.57 0.38
N TYR A 73 -15.32 -2.72 0.32
CA TYR A 73 -15.92 -4.04 0.38
C TYR A 73 -16.02 -4.52 1.82
N ARG A 74 -16.89 -3.84 2.57
CA ARG A 74 -17.15 -4.03 4.01
C ARG A 74 -17.72 -5.41 4.40
N ASP A 75 -17.93 -6.29 3.43
CA ASP A 75 -18.69 -7.51 3.63
C ASP A 75 -17.93 -8.54 4.46
N LYS A 76 -18.65 -9.28 5.31
CA LYS A 76 -18.05 -10.23 6.27
C LYS A 76 -17.65 -11.56 5.65
N ASP A 77 -17.99 -11.77 4.38
CA ASP A 77 -17.77 -13.06 3.75
C ASP A 77 -16.30 -13.24 3.36
N SER A 78 -15.77 -14.42 3.66
CA SER A 78 -14.40 -14.81 3.30
C SER A 78 -14.22 -14.81 1.78
N SER A 79 -15.29 -15.06 1.02
CA SER A 79 -15.27 -14.96 -0.44
C SER A 79 -14.98 -13.54 -0.95
N THR A 80 -15.42 -12.51 -0.22
CA THR A 80 -15.18 -11.10 -0.55
C THR A 80 -13.73 -10.73 -0.33
N LEU A 81 -13.09 -11.23 0.74
CA LEU A 81 -11.67 -10.98 1.00
C LEU A 81 -10.78 -11.55 -0.10
N ILE A 82 -11.07 -12.76 -0.58
CA ILE A 82 -10.32 -13.37 -1.70
C ILE A 82 -10.46 -12.49 -2.94
N LYS A 83 -11.65 -11.99 -3.26
CA LYS A 83 -11.86 -11.06 -4.39
C LYS A 83 -11.05 -9.78 -4.23
N VAL A 84 -10.98 -9.21 -3.02
CA VAL A 84 -10.20 -8.00 -2.73
C VAL A 84 -8.70 -8.25 -2.86
N ILE A 85 -8.19 -9.40 -2.38
CA ILE A 85 -6.80 -9.82 -2.56
C ILE A 85 -6.47 -9.95 -4.05
N THR A 86 -7.29 -10.69 -4.80
CA THR A 86 -7.11 -10.90 -6.24
C THR A 86 -7.14 -9.57 -7.00
N ALA A 87 -8.10 -8.70 -6.70
CA ALA A 87 -8.19 -7.38 -7.33
C ALA A 87 -6.96 -6.52 -7.03
N SER A 88 -6.48 -6.52 -5.78
CA SER A 88 -5.29 -5.77 -5.37
C SER A 88 -4.05 -6.27 -6.11
N PHE A 89 -3.90 -7.59 -6.22
CA PHE A 89 -2.76 -8.20 -6.91
C PHE A 89 -2.79 -7.93 -8.42
N ILE A 90 -3.97 -7.97 -9.05
CA ILE A 90 -4.11 -7.60 -10.47
C ILE A 90 -3.74 -6.13 -10.67
N ILE A 91 -4.21 -5.22 -9.81
CA ILE A 91 -3.87 -3.79 -9.89
C ILE A 91 -2.36 -3.58 -9.74
N ALA A 92 -1.74 -4.23 -8.75
CA ALA A 92 -0.29 -4.19 -8.53
C ALA A 92 0.48 -4.66 -9.78
N LEU A 93 0.12 -5.83 -10.33
CA LEU A 93 0.72 -6.36 -11.55
C LEU A 93 0.52 -5.45 -12.77
N VAL A 94 -0.64 -4.81 -12.90
CA VAL A 94 -0.90 -3.85 -13.98
C VAL A 94 -0.05 -2.60 -13.81
N MET A 95 0.04 -2.04 -12.60
CA MET A 95 0.87 -0.88 -12.30
C MET A 95 2.35 -1.15 -12.59
N GLU A 96 2.83 -2.31 -12.19
CA GLU A 96 4.19 -2.75 -12.48
C GLU A 96 4.39 -2.99 -13.99
N GLY A 97 3.44 -3.66 -14.64
CA GLY A 97 3.46 -3.88 -16.08
C GLY A 97 3.47 -2.59 -16.91
N LEU A 98 2.85 -1.50 -16.42
CA LEU A 98 2.92 -0.18 -17.06
C LEU A 98 4.34 0.37 -17.08
N GLN A 99 5.18 0.03 -16.10
CA GLN A 99 6.59 0.46 -16.06
C GLN A 99 7.45 -0.21 -17.14
N ALA A 100 6.97 -1.28 -17.79
CA ALA A 100 7.63 -1.85 -18.96
C ALA A 100 7.54 -0.94 -20.20
N ILE A 101 6.67 0.09 -20.17
CA ILE A 101 6.49 1.04 -21.25
C ILE A 101 7.41 2.25 -21.00
N PRO A 102 8.23 2.69 -21.99
CA PRO A 102 9.20 3.78 -21.82
C PRO A 102 8.62 5.13 -21.36
N SER A 103 7.32 5.32 -21.55
CA SER A 103 6.60 6.53 -21.14
C SER A 103 6.31 6.60 -19.65
N PHE A 104 6.42 5.48 -18.92
CA PHE A 104 6.22 5.42 -17.49
C PHE A 104 7.56 5.29 -16.77
N PRO A 105 7.89 6.20 -15.85
CA PRO A 105 9.10 6.09 -15.04
C PRO A 105 9.02 4.85 -14.15
N GLY A 106 10.05 4.02 -14.20
CA GLY A 106 10.09 2.78 -13.44
C GLY A 106 11.00 1.76 -14.10
N THR A 107 11.21 0.65 -13.40
CA THR A 107 11.92 -0.51 -13.96
C THR A 107 11.09 -1.70 -13.61
N PHE A 108 10.60 -2.42 -14.62
CA PHE A 108 9.88 -3.67 -14.36
C PHE A 108 10.79 -4.63 -13.57
N ASP A 109 10.52 -4.83 -12.28
CA ASP A 109 11.30 -5.66 -11.36
C ASP A 109 10.43 -6.74 -10.70
N LEU A 110 10.88 -7.99 -10.82
CA LEU A 110 10.23 -9.12 -10.15
C LEU A 110 10.30 -9.00 -8.62
N TRP A 111 11.30 -8.29 -8.09
CA TRP A 111 11.42 -8.00 -6.67
C TRP A 111 10.34 -7.03 -6.18
N ASP A 112 9.87 -6.12 -7.02
CA ASP A 112 8.78 -5.21 -6.70
C ASP A 112 7.47 -5.99 -6.63
N ILE A 113 7.18 -6.85 -7.61
CA ILE A 113 6.01 -7.74 -7.59
C ILE A 113 5.97 -8.62 -6.33
N THR A 114 7.12 -9.15 -5.92
CA THR A 114 7.19 -9.98 -4.70
C THR A 114 7.00 -9.15 -3.43
N ALA A 115 7.54 -7.93 -3.36
CA ALA A 115 7.29 -7.00 -2.25
C ALA A 115 5.81 -6.61 -2.15
N GLU A 116 5.17 -6.29 -3.28
CA GLU A 116 3.74 -5.97 -3.35
C GLU A 116 2.86 -7.15 -2.91
N LEU A 117 3.18 -8.37 -3.38
CA LEU A 117 2.46 -9.58 -2.95
C LEU A 117 2.58 -9.81 -1.45
N LEU A 118 3.78 -9.66 -0.88
CA LEU A 118 4.00 -9.76 0.57
C LEU A 118 3.17 -8.72 1.33
N ALA A 119 3.15 -7.47 0.86
CA ALA A 119 2.36 -6.40 1.46
C ALA A 119 0.86 -6.72 1.49
N ILE A 120 0.32 -7.21 0.36
CA ILE A 120 -1.08 -7.65 0.22
C ILE A 120 -1.38 -8.78 1.22
N LEU A 121 -0.52 -9.79 1.32
CA LEU A 121 -0.73 -10.92 2.23
C LEU A 121 -0.69 -10.48 3.70
N ILE A 122 0.23 -9.59 4.06
CA ILE A 122 0.33 -9.05 5.44
C ILE A 122 -0.91 -8.22 5.78
N ALA A 123 -1.35 -7.32 4.89
CA ALA A 123 -2.56 -6.53 5.11
C ALA A 123 -3.81 -7.43 5.23
N ALA A 124 -3.90 -8.51 4.45
CA ALA A 124 -4.97 -9.50 4.56
C ALA A 124 -4.93 -10.23 5.91
N ALA A 125 -3.75 -10.67 6.35
CA ALA A 125 -3.57 -11.34 7.63
C ALA A 125 -4.00 -10.44 8.81
N ILE A 126 -3.59 -9.17 8.81
CA ILE A 126 -4.01 -8.18 9.82
C ILE A 126 -5.53 -8.03 9.83
N THR A 127 -6.15 -7.94 8.66
CA THR A 127 -7.61 -7.83 8.52
C THR A 127 -8.33 -9.04 9.12
N ILE A 128 -7.85 -10.26 8.84
CA ILE A 128 -8.40 -11.51 9.38
C ILE A 128 -8.24 -11.58 10.91
N LEU A 129 -7.04 -11.31 11.42
CA LEU A 129 -6.75 -11.37 12.86
C LEU A 129 -7.64 -10.41 13.63
N PHE A 130 -7.81 -9.20 13.12
CA PHE A 130 -8.69 -8.22 13.74
C PHE A 130 -10.15 -8.66 13.64
N ALA A 131 -10.61 -9.13 12.48
CA ALA A 131 -11.98 -9.63 12.33
C ALA A 131 -12.31 -10.76 13.34
N ARG A 132 -11.37 -11.69 13.56
CA ARG A 132 -11.49 -12.77 14.56
C ARG A 132 -11.59 -12.22 15.99
N ARG A 133 -10.70 -11.30 16.37
CA ARG A 133 -10.72 -10.66 17.70
C ARG A 133 -12.07 -10.00 18.01
N PHE A 134 -12.66 -9.31 17.04
CA PHE A 134 -13.97 -8.67 17.22
C PHE A 134 -15.14 -9.64 17.36
N ASN A 135 -15.05 -10.81 16.74
CA ASN A 135 -16.10 -11.81 16.89
C ASN A 135 -16.01 -12.42 18.30
N ASN A 136 -14.80 -12.71 18.79
CA ASN A 136 -14.60 -13.24 20.15
C ASN A 136 -15.08 -12.27 21.24
N GLU A 137 -14.80 -10.95 21.12
CA GLU A 137 -15.28 -9.93 22.08
C GLU A 137 -16.82 -9.89 22.17
N LYS A 138 -17.53 -10.18 21.07
CA LYS A 138 -19.00 -10.20 21.07
C LYS A 138 -19.61 -11.43 21.71
N GLU A 139 -18.93 -12.57 21.64
CA GLU A 139 -19.38 -13.82 22.28
C GLU A 139 -19.18 -13.80 23.79
N THR A 140 -18.22 -13.03 24.29
CA THR A 140 -18.00 -12.86 25.74
C THR A 140 -18.95 -11.87 26.41
N ASP A 141 -19.56 -10.96 25.64
CA ASP A 141 -20.48 -9.93 26.14
C ASP A 141 -21.96 -10.33 26.03
N SER A 142 -22.26 -11.53 25.50
CA SER A 142 -23.62 -12.09 25.30
C SER A 142 -23.93 -13.22 26.26
#